data_AF-A0A1I3EUW5-F1
#
_entry.id   AF-A0A1I3EUW5-F1
#
_cell.length_a   1.000
_cell.length_b   1.000
_cell.length_c   1.000
_cell.angle_alpha   90.00
_cell.angle_beta   90.00
_cell.angle_gamma   90.00
#
_symmetry.space_group_name_H-M   'P 1'
#
loop_
_entity.id
_entity.type
_entity.pdbx_description
1 polymer ?
#
loop_
_entity_poly.entity_id
_entity_poly.type
_entity_poly.pdbx_seq_one_letter_code
_entity_poly.pdbx_strand_id
1 'polypeptide(L)'
;MAYGESALPKLALATNKPFAINARQYVTMSNAKLKTKIRQLFKTHLESMGFSLERARIPERKLPGLRQGIEFQPGTGHLEGKYTLNVYWSFMHSLDEGISMGAVKRIGHLTGGPDRWFSRELDSLDTNFQLVEELVLGAALPYLVQHDSISKIISSYEADTLSHKDAFGGDIGWRHFNLGFCYSSLCKTDAAIHHFNEVVTKYSDAPSAWAQHRKLSAYDYISQLRDK
;
A
#
# COMPACT_ATOMS: atom_id res chain seq x y z
N MET A 1 -28.72 -69.94 -39.02
CA MET A 1 -29.40 -68.70 -38.61
C MET A 1 -28.32 -67.68 -38.29
N ALA A 2 -28.11 -66.71 -39.18
CA ALA A 2 -27.08 -65.69 -39.06
C ALA A 2 -27.67 -64.45 -38.40
N TYR A 3 -27.06 -63.98 -37.32
CA TYR A 3 -27.40 -62.70 -36.68
C TYR A 3 -26.74 -61.56 -37.46
N GLY A 4 -27.55 -60.65 -37.98
CA GLY A 4 -27.09 -59.44 -38.67
C GLY A 4 -26.77 -58.33 -37.67
N GLU A 5 -25.54 -57.84 -37.71
CA GLU A 5 -25.09 -56.64 -36.99
C GLU A 5 -25.62 -55.39 -37.71
N SER A 6 -26.51 -54.63 -37.06
CA SER A 6 -26.93 -53.31 -37.52
C SER A 6 -25.93 -52.25 -37.03
N ALA A 7 -25.17 -51.67 -37.94
CA ALA A 7 -24.31 -50.52 -37.67
C ALA A 7 -25.17 -49.26 -37.46
N LEU A 8 -25.22 -48.74 -36.24
CA LEU A 8 -25.78 -47.41 -35.94
C LEU A 8 -24.80 -46.31 -36.40
N PRO A 9 -25.29 -45.21 -36.99
CA PRO A 9 -24.44 -44.10 -37.40
C PRO A 9 -23.93 -43.32 -36.18
N LYS A 10 -22.61 -43.14 -36.08
CA LYS A 10 -21.97 -42.24 -35.11
C LYS A 10 -22.33 -40.79 -35.46
N LEU A 11 -23.32 -40.24 -34.77
CA LEU A 11 -23.57 -38.80 -34.72
C LEU A 11 -22.37 -38.13 -34.03
N ALA A 12 -21.51 -37.50 -34.85
CA ALA A 12 -20.46 -36.63 -34.36
C ALA A 12 -21.10 -35.37 -33.77
N LEU A 13 -21.20 -35.32 -32.44
CA LEU A 13 -21.50 -34.10 -31.70
C LEU A 13 -20.34 -33.12 -31.93
N ALA A 14 -20.55 -32.20 -32.88
CA ALA A 14 -19.72 -31.01 -33.02
C ALA A 14 -19.95 -30.15 -31.77
N THR A 15 -19.17 -30.39 -30.72
CA THR A 15 -19.07 -29.47 -29.59
C THR A 15 -18.42 -28.21 -30.14
N ASN A 16 -19.25 -27.21 -30.48
CA ASN A 16 -18.82 -25.82 -30.60
C ASN A 16 -18.17 -25.43 -29.28
N LYS A 17 -16.86 -25.66 -29.14
CA LYS A 17 -16.09 -25.09 -28.04
C LYS A 17 -16.11 -23.58 -28.27
N PRO A 18 -16.82 -22.79 -27.44
CA PRO A 18 -16.71 -21.35 -27.54
C PRO A 18 -15.23 -20.99 -27.42
N PHE A 19 -14.77 -20.11 -28.31
CA PHE A 19 -13.40 -19.63 -28.42
C PHE A 19 -12.74 -19.58 -27.04
N ALA A 20 -11.81 -20.51 -26.79
CA ALA A 20 -11.04 -20.53 -25.57
C ALA A 20 -10.22 -19.24 -25.54
N ILE A 21 -10.72 -18.23 -24.81
CA ILE A 21 -9.95 -17.04 -24.47
C ILE A 21 -8.67 -17.57 -23.84
N ASN A 22 -7.52 -17.30 -24.44
CA ASN A 22 -6.29 -17.79 -23.87
C ASN A 22 -6.09 -17.15 -22.49
N ALA A 23 -5.45 -17.84 -21.56
CA ALA A 23 -5.29 -17.37 -20.17
C ALA A 23 -4.71 -15.94 -20.09
N ARG A 24 -3.86 -15.57 -21.05
CA ARG A 24 -3.27 -14.23 -21.15
C ARG A 24 -4.30 -13.15 -21.48
N GLN A 25 -5.22 -13.40 -22.41
CA GLN A 25 -6.32 -12.49 -22.74
C GLN A 25 -7.24 -12.33 -21.54
N TYR A 26 -7.56 -13.42 -20.82
CA TYR A 26 -8.38 -13.36 -19.61
C TYR A 26 -7.74 -12.48 -18.52
N VAL A 27 -6.45 -12.67 -18.23
CA VAL A 27 -5.69 -11.85 -17.26
C VAL A 27 -5.63 -10.38 -17.69
N THR A 28 -5.56 -10.12 -19.00
CA THR A 28 -5.56 -8.74 -19.53
C THR A 28 -6.91 -8.08 -19.30
N MET A 29 -8.01 -8.78 -19.61
CA MET A 29 -9.37 -8.27 -19.41
C MET A 29 -9.70 -8.05 -17.94
N SER A 30 -9.34 -8.98 -17.06
CA SER A 30 -9.57 -8.82 -15.61
C SER A 30 -8.80 -7.62 -15.03
N ASN A 31 -7.56 -7.42 -15.45
CA ASN A 31 -6.78 -6.25 -15.04
C ASN A 31 -7.37 -4.93 -15.56
N ALA A 32 -7.89 -4.92 -16.78
CA ALA A 32 -8.58 -3.74 -17.31
C ALA A 32 -9.85 -3.43 -16.51
N LYS A 33 -10.69 -4.44 -16.25
CA LYS A 33 -11.92 -4.30 -15.46
C LYS A 33 -11.62 -3.83 -14.04
N LEU A 34 -10.61 -4.39 -13.37
CA LEU A 34 -10.17 -3.94 -12.04
C LEU A 34 -9.73 -2.48 -12.04
N LYS A 35 -8.92 -2.06 -13.02
CA LYS A 35 -8.49 -0.65 -13.14
C LYS A 35 -9.68 0.29 -13.33
N THR A 36 -10.69 -0.11 -14.11
CA THR A 36 -11.92 0.67 -14.28
C THR A 36 -12.67 0.84 -12.96
N LYS A 37 -12.79 -0.23 -12.17
CA LYS A 37 -13.42 -0.18 -10.84
C LYS A 37 -12.65 0.73 -9.87
N ILE A 38 -11.33 0.66 -9.85
CA ILE A 38 -10.49 1.55 -9.03
C ILE A 38 -10.70 3.02 -9.43
N ARG A 39 -10.75 3.33 -10.73
CA ARG A 39 -11.05 4.69 -11.20
C ARG A 39 -12.44 5.16 -10.78
N GLN A 40 -13.44 4.29 -10.81
CA GLN A 40 -14.79 4.61 -10.38
C GLN A 40 -14.85 4.93 -8.88
N LEU A 41 -14.27 4.08 -8.03
CA LEU A 41 -14.11 4.33 -6.60
C LEU A 41 -13.39 5.66 -6.34
N PHE A 42 -12.28 5.89 -7.06
CA PHE A 42 -11.52 7.14 -6.96
C PHE A 42 -12.39 8.36 -7.26
N LYS A 43 -13.07 8.37 -8.41
CA LYS A 43 -13.90 9.50 -8.84
C LYS A 43 -15.11 9.74 -7.94
N THR A 44 -15.70 8.66 -7.41
CA THR A 44 -16.92 8.75 -6.60
C THR A 44 -16.61 9.20 -5.17
N HIS A 45 -15.51 8.73 -4.59
CA HIS A 45 -15.27 8.87 -3.15
C HIS A 45 -13.94 9.53 -2.77
N LEU A 46 -12.86 9.33 -3.53
CA LEU A 46 -11.51 9.71 -3.09
C LEU A 46 -11.07 11.08 -3.60
N GLU A 47 -11.48 11.46 -4.81
CA GLU A 47 -11.05 12.72 -5.46
C GLU A 47 -11.43 13.95 -4.62
N SER A 48 -12.65 13.98 -4.08
CA SER A 48 -13.12 15.08 -3.21
C SER A 48 -12.40 15.15 -1.86
N MET A 49 -11.71 14.08 -1.46
CA MET A 49 -10.91 14.00 -0.22
C MET A 49 -9.43 14.37 -0.44
N GLY A 50 -9.10 14.93 -1.61
CA GLY A 50 -7.76 15.38 -1.96
C GLY A 50 -6.83 14.27 -2.46
N PHE A 51 -7.34 13.08 -2.76
CA PHE A 51 -6.55 12.06 -3.42
C PHE A 51 -6.37 12.37 -4.91
N SER A 52 -5.22 12.01 -5.45
CA SER A 52 -4.91 11.90 -6.86
C SER A 52 -4.71 10.43 -7.25
N LEU A 53 -4.88 10.11 -8.53
CA LEU A 53 -4.67 8.78 -9.09
C LEU A 53 -3.61 8.83 -10.19
N GLU A 54 -2.39 9.23 -9.83
CA GLU A 54 -1.25 9.30 -10.76
C GLU A 54 -0.87 7.90 -11.29
N ARG A 55 -1.07 6.87 -10.46
CA ARG A 55 -0.82 5.46 -10.81
C ARG A 55 -2.13 4.70 -10.73
N ALA A 56 -2.41 3.87 -11.73
CA ALA A 56 -3.72 3.23 -11.94
C ALA A 56 -4.24 2.35 -10.77
N ARG A 57 -3.43 2.07 -9.76
CA ARG A 57 -3.75 1.21 -8.61
C ARG A 57 -3.41 1.85 -7.28
N ILE A 58 -3.05 3.14 -7.27
CA ILE A 58 -2.57 3.81 -6.06
C ILE A 58 -3.18 5.21 -6.00
N PRO A 59 -4.43 5.33 -5.51
CA PRO A 59 -4.91 6.59 -4.99
C PRO A 59 -3.99 7.08 -3.86
N GLU A 60 -3.45 8.29 -3.99
CA GLU A 60 -2.59 8.90 -2.98
C GLU A 60 -2.98 10.36 -2.72
N ARG A 61 -2.77 10.87 -1.51
CA ARG A 61 -2.86 12.29 -1.21
C ARG A 61 -1.59 12.78 -0.53
N LYS A 62 -1.24 14.04 -0.79
CA LYS A 62 -0.10 14.73 -0.20
C LYS A 62 -0.63 15.78 0.77
N LEU A 63 -0.17 15.71 2.00
CA LEU A 63 -0.47 16.61 3.11
C LEU A 63 0.87 17.23 3.58
N PRO A 64 0.86 18.32 4.37
CA PRO A 64 2.09 18.93 4.85
C PRO A 64 3.02 17.92 5.55
N GLY A 65 4.16 17.61 4.93
CA GLY A 65 5.15 16.65 5.43
C GLY A 65 4.73 15.17 5.42
N LEU A 66 3.57 14.83 4.82
CA LEU A 66 3.00 13.48 4.88
C LEU A 66 2.39 13.07 3.54
N ARG A 67 2.69 11.86 3.09
CA ARG A 67 2.02 11.19 1.97
C ARG A 67 1.16 10.07 2.54
N GLN A 68 -0.06 9.93 2.03
CA GLN A 68 -0.95 8.81 2.37
C GLN A 68 -1.45 8.14 1.11
N GLY A 69 -1.76 6.86 1.16
CA GLY A 69 -2.31 6.16 0.00
C GLY A 69 -2.94 4.81 0.29
N ILE A 70 -3.64 4.32 -0.73
CA ILE A 70 -4.24 2.99 -0.77
C ILE A 70 -3.68 2.30 -2.00
N GLU A 71 -2.95 1.21 -1.85
CA GLU A 71 -2.45 0.43 -2.96
C GLU A 71 -3.28 -0.85 -3.15
N PHE A 72 -3.75 -1.03 -4.38
CA PHE A 72 -4.38 -2.26 -4.85
C PHE A 72 -3.29 -3.20 -5.40
N GLN A 73 -2.63 -3.91 -4.48
CA GLN A 73 -1.44 -4.72 -4.78
C GLN A 73 -1.83 -6.05 -5.46
N PRO A 74 -1.38 -6.32 -6.70
CA PRO A 74 -1.57 -7.61 -7.34
C PRO A 74 -0.81 -8.72 -6.61
N GLY A 75 -1.40 -9.91 -6.53
CA GLY A 75 -0.70 -11.10 -6.08
C GLY A 75 0.28 -11.64 -7.13
N THR A 76 1.25 -12.42 -6.67
CA THR A 76 2.27 -13.10 -7.48
C THR A 76 2.25 -14.61 -7.21
N GLY A 77 2.79 -15.41 -8.13
CA GLY A 77 2.85 -16.86 -7.99
C GLY A 77 1.46 -17.48 -7.81
N HIS A 78 1.24 -18.20 -6.70
CA HIS A 78 -0.06 -18.81 -6.39
C HIS A 78 -1.20 -17.79 -6.15
N LEU A 79 -0.89 -16.49 -6.12
CA LEU A 79 -1.84 -15.38 -5.99
C LEU A 79 -1.97 -14.56 -7.28
N GLU A 80 -1.45 -15.03 -8.42
CA GLU A 80 -1.51 -14.32 -9.71
C GLU A 80 -2.94 -14.02 -10.19
N GLY A 81 -3.96 -14.69 -9.66
CA GLY A 81 -5.38 -14.37 -9.89
C GLY A 81 -5.99 -13.37 -8.90
N LYS A 82 -5.25 -12.90 -7.90
CA LYS A 82 -5.78 -12.16 -6.75
C LYS A 82 -5.12 -10.78 -6.58
N TYR A 83 -5.68 -9.97 -5.69
CA TYR A 83 -5.08 -8.72 -5.21
C TYR A 83 -5.40 -8.50 -3.73
N THR A 84 -4.63 -7.65 -3.06
CA THR A 84 -4.90 -7.19 -1.70
C THR A 84 -4.90 -5.66 -1.65
N LEU A 85 -5.19 -5.12 -0.47
CA LEU A 85 -5.20 -3.69 -0.19
C LEU A 85 -4.15 -3.37 0.87
N ASN A 86 -3.22 -2.51 0.51
CA ASN A 86 -2.28 -1.90 1.44
C ASN A 86 -2.72 -0.47 1.70
N VAL A 87 -2.83 -0.08 2.96
CA VAL A 87 -3.07 1.28 3.40
C VAL A 87 -1.77 1.78 3.99
N TYR A 88 -1.28 2.92 3.52
CA TYR A 88 0.03 3.39 3.93
C TYR A 88 0.10 4.90 4.16
N TRP A 89 1.11 5.29 4.91
CA TRP A 89 1.65 6.64 4.89
C TRP A 89 3.18 6.63 4.92
N SER A 90 3.76 7.74 4.50
CA SER A 90 5.20 8.01 4.60
C SER A 90 5.44 9.50 4.82
N PHE A 91 6.55 9.83 5.49
CA PHE A 91 6.95 11.21 5.69
C PHE A 91 7.63 11.75 4.44
N MET A 92 7.30 12.98 4.07
CA MET A 92 7.87 13.65 2.89
C MET A 92 9.07 14.51 3.32
N HIS A 93 10.24 13.88 3.43
CA HIS A 93 11.51 14.51 3.78
C HIS A 93 12.55 14.33 2.65
N SER A 94 13.75 14.91 2.79
CA SER A 94 14.79 14.89 1.75
C SER A 94 15.23 13.49 1.30
N LEU A 95 15.12 12.49 2.18
CA LEU A 95 15.42 11.08 1.88
C LEU A 95 14.26 10.29 1.25
N ASP A 96 13.22 10.96 0.74
CA ASP A 96 12.10 10.29 0.07
C ASP A 96 12.57 9.73 -1.30
N GLU A 97 13.22 8.56 -1.28
CA GLU A 97 13.75 7.85 -2.47
C GLU A 97 12.66 7.22 -3.36
N GLY A 98 11.38 7.54 -3.13
CA GLY A 98 10.24 7.00 -3.85
C GLY A 98 9.15 6.51 -2.89
N ILE A 99 8.28 5.60 -3.34
CA ILE A 99 7.24 5.03 -2.46
C ILE A 99 7.88 3.98 -1.55
N SER A 100 8.77 4.42 -0.67
CA SER A 100 9.11 3.69 0.54
C SER A 100 7.91 3.80 1.46
N MET A 101 7.06 2.78 1.43
CA MET A 101 5.88 2.73 2.30
C MET A 101 6.36 2.45 3.73
N GLY A 102 6.78 3.50 4.45
CA GLY A 102 7.38 3.37 5.77
C GLY A 102 6.43 2.73 6.79
N ALA A 103 5.14 3.07 6.71
CA ALA A 103 4.08 2.49 7.51
C ALA A 103 3.04 1.85 6.59
N VAL A 104 3.07 0.51 6.43
CA VAL A 104 2.07 -0.25 5.67
C VAL A 104 1.22 -1.06 6.62
N LYS A 105 -0.09 -0.90 6.51
CA LYS A 105 -1.08 -1.83 7.04
C LYS A 105 -1.78 -2.54 5.89
N ARG A 106 -1.83 -3.86 5.96
CA ARG A 106 -2.77 -4.62 5.13
C ARG A 106 -4.18 -4.44 5.67
N ILE A 107 -5.17 -4.41 4.79
CA ILE A 107 -6.57 -4.22 5.19
C ILE A 107 -7.08 -5.28 6.19
N GLY A 108 -6.52 -6.49 6.13
CA GLY A 108 -6.78 -7.55 7.12
C GLY A 108 -6.47 -7.08 8.54
N HIS A 109 -5.29 -6.50 8.75
CA HIS A 109 -4.87 -5.97 10.05
C HIS A 109 -5.76 -4.84 10.55
N LEU A 110 -6.22 -3.95 9.65
CA LEU A 110 -7.14 -2.86 10.02
C LEU A 110 -8.53 -3.37 10.44
N THR A 111 -8.90 -4.56 10.00
CA THR A 111 -10.20 -5.19 10.31
C THR A 111 -10.09 -6.31 11.35
N GLY A 112 -8.95 -6.40 12.06
CA GLY A 112 -8.72 -7.41 13.10
C GLY A 112 -8.64 -8.85 12.57
N GLY A 113 -8.44 -9.03 11.26
CA GLY A 113 -8.43 -10.33 10.61
C GLY A 113 -7.10 -10.68 9.94
N PRO A 114 -7.00 -11.88 9.34
CA PRO A 114 -5.85 -12.27 8.54
C PRO A 114 -5.77 -11.45 7.25
N ASP A 115 -4.63 -11.56 6.57
CA ASP A 115 -4.45 -11.00 5.23
C ASP A 115 -5.55 -11.44 4.27
N ARG A 116 -6.27 -10.47 3.70
CA ARG A 116 -7.36 -10.72 2.76
C ARG A 116 -6.89 -10.58 1.33
N TRP A 117 -7.25 -11.56 0.51
CA TRP A 117 -6.98 -11.59 -0.93
C TRP A 117 -8.28 -11.72 -1.70
N PHE A 118 -8.50 -10.82 -2.65
CA PHE A 118 -9.71 -10.71 -3.46
C PHE A 118 -9.44 -11.29 -4.85
N SER A 119 -10.38 -12.07 -5.38
CA SER A 119 -10.24 -12.62 -6.75
C SER A 119 -10.39 -11.52 -7.79
N ARG A 120 -9.60 -11.61 -8.86
CA ARG A 120 -9.71 -10.79 -10.07
C ARG A 120 -10.50 -11.46 -11.18
N GLU A 121 -10.97 -12.69 -10.97
CA GLU A 121 -11.75 -13.42 -11.96
C GLU A 121 -13.00 -12.63 -12.37
N LEU A 122 -13.28 -12.56 -13.67
CA LEU A 122 -14.30 -11.68 -14.23
C LEU A 122 -15.68 -11.88 -13.61
N ASP A 123 -16.01 -13.13 -13.26
CA ASP A 123 -17.31 -13.55 -12.73
C ASP A 123 -17.49 -13.18 -11.26
N SER A 124 -16.40 -13.02 -10.51
CA SER A 124 -16.44 -12.66 -9.09
C SER A 124 -15.92 -11.25 -8.80
N LEU A 125 -15.34 -10.57 -9.79
CA LEU A 125 -14.69 -9.29 -9.60
C LEU A 125 -15.66 -8.21 -9.12
N ASP A 126 -16.89 -8.15 -9.64
CA ASP A 126 -17.85 -7.10 -9.22
C ASP A 126 -18.22 -7.24 -7.74
N THR A 127 -18.58 -8.45 -7.30
CA THR A 127 -18.91 -8.75 -5.90
C THR A 127 -17.71 -8.54 -4.98
N ASN A 128 -16.52 -9.02 -5.38
CA ASN A 128 -15.30 -8.80 -4.60
C ASN A 128 -14.93 -7.31 -4.51
N PHE A 129 -15.15 -6.55 -5.58
CA PHE A 129 -14.84 -5.14 -5.58
C PHE A 129 -15.81 -4.33 -4.73
N GLN A 130 -17.09 -4.70 -4.67
CA GLN A 130 -18.05 -4.09 -3.75
C GLN A 130 -17.60 -4.24 -2.30
N LEU A 131 -17.16 -5.44 -1.89
CA LEU A 131 -16.60 -5.65 -0.55
C LEU A 131 -15.33 -4.81 -0.33
N VAL A 132 -14.48 -4.69 -1.35
CA VAL A 132 -13.28 -3.84 -1.29
C VAL A 132 -13.63 -2.37 -1.09
N GLU A 133 -14.65 -1.88 -1.79
CA GLU A 133 -15.16 -0.52 -1.64
C GLU A 133 -15.69 -0.28 -0.22
N GLU A 134 -16.49 -1.21 0.33
CA GLU A 134 -16.93 -1.16 1.73
C GLU A 134 -15.76 -1.12 2.72
N LEU A 135 -14.71 -1.92 2.49
CA LEU A 135 -13.52 -1.92 3.33
C LEU A 135 -12.70 -0.63 3.22
N VAL A 136 -12.62 -0.05 2.02
CA VAL A 136 -11.95 1.23 1.81
C VAL A 136 -12.68 2.34 2.57
N LEU A 137 -14.00 2.41 2.41
CA LEU A 137 -14.83 3.45 3.03
C LEU A 137 -14.96 3.27 4.54
N GLY A 138 -15.13 2.03 5.02
CA GLY A 138 -15.39 1.72 6.41
C GLY A 138 -14.16 1.52 7.29
N ALA A 139 -12.99 1.23 6.73
CA ALA A 139 -11.77 0.98 7.51
C ALA A 139 -10.56 1.79 7.03
N ALA A 140 -10.21 1.74 5.74
CA ALA A 140 -9.00 2.39 5.24
C ALA A 140 -9.04 3.91 5.37
N LEU A 141 -10.12 4.55 4.93
CA LEU A 141 -10.27 6.00 4.99
C LEU A 141 -10.34 6.55 6.43
N PRO A 142 -11.15 5.98 7.35
CA PRO A 142 -11.12 6.38 8.76
C PRO A 142 -9.71 6.32 9.36
N TYR A 143 -8.96 5.24 9.08
CA TYR A 143 -7.59 5.09 9.56
C TYR A 143 -6.65 6.19 9.02
N LEU A 144 -6.76 6.54 7.74
CA LEU A 144 -5.96 7.61 7.14
C LEU A 144 -6.37 9.01 7.65
N VAL A 145 -7.65 9.24 7.93
CA VAL A 145 -8.15 10.51 8.50
C VAL A 145 -7.71 10.67 9.96
N GLN A 146 -7.70 9.58 10.73
CA GLN A 146 -7.18 9.58 12.10
C GLN A 146 -5.69 9.98 12.16
N HIS A 147 -4.93 9.70 11.10
CA HIS A 147 -3.48 9.92 11.02
C HIS A 147 -3.08 10.90 9.89
N ASP A 148 -3.91 11.91 9.61
CA ASP A 148 -3.76 12.86 8.50
C ASP A 148 -2.71 13.97 8.71
N SER A 149 -1.95 13.94 9.81
CA SER A 149 -0.91 14.92 10.09
C SER A 149 0.19 14.33 10.94
N ILE A 150 1.39 14.93 10.84
CA ILE A 150 2.53 14.58 11.70
C ILE A 150 2.15 14.69 13.18
N SER A 151 1.43 15.76 13.57
CA SER A 151 1.01 15.94 14.96
C SER A 151 0.12 14.80 15.44
N LYS A 152 -0.90 14.39 14.66
CA LYS A 152 -1.77 13.28 15.07
C LYS A 152 -1.01 11.95 15.15
N ILE A 153 -0.10 11.69 14.21
CA ILE A 153 0.74 10.48 14.25
C ILE A 153 1.61 10.46 15.50
N ILE A 154 2.28 11.58 15.82
CA ILE A 154 3.09 11.71 17.03
C ILE A 154 2.23 11.56 18.29
N SER A 155 1.05 12.19 18.35
CA SER A 155 0.15 12.05 19.50
C SER A 155 -0.34 10.61 19.68
N SER A 156 -0.73 9.91 18.61
CA SER A 156 -1.13 8.50 18.70
C SER A 156 0.02 7.61 19.18
N TYR A 157 1.24 7.91 18.73
CA TYR A 157 2.45 7.22 19.13
C TYR A 157 2.81 7.48 20.60
N GLU A 158 2.82 8.74 21.05
CA GLU A 158 3.10 9.14 22.43
C GLU A 158 2.03 8.60 23.41
N ALA A 159 0.80 8.36 22.93
CA ALA A 159 -0.29 7.76 23.70
C ALA A 159 -0.33 6.22 23.63
N ASP A 160 0.68 5.57 23.04
CA ASP A 160 0.76 4.11 22.86
C ASP A 160 -0.42 3.48 22.08
N THR A 161 -1.17 4.29 21.33
CA THR A 161 -2.26 3.81 20.46
C THR A 161 -1.78 3.44 19.06
N LEU A 162 -0.54 3.80 18.72
CA LEU A 162 0.13 3.46 17.48
C LEU A 162 1.54 2.96 17.78
N SER A 163 1.81 1.68 17.49
CA SER A 163 3.11 1.08 17.79
C SER A 163 4.24 1.73 17.00
N HIS A 164 5.47 1.71 17.52
CA HIS A 164 6.63 2.24 16.80
C HIS A 164 6.79 1.66 15.38
N LYS A 165 6.55 0.36 15.23
CA LYS A 165 6.68 -0.34 13.94
C LYS A 165 5.64 0.16 12.95
N ASP A 166 4.43 0.42 13.43
CA ASP A 166 3.33 0.91 12.60
C ASP A 166 3.44 2.39 12.27
N ALA A 167 4.02 3.20 13.16
CA ALA A 167 4.21 4.63 12.93
C ALA A 167 5.40 4.92 12.01
N PHE A 168 6.53 4.24 12.22
CA PHE A 168 7.84 4.64 11.68
C PHE A 168 8.63 3.52 10.99
N GLY A 169 8.09 2.30 10.97
CA GLY A 169 8.73 1.14 10.35
C GLY A 169 9.57 0.27 11.31
N GLY A 170 10.02 -0.86 10.77
CA GLY A 170 10.74 -1.89 11.52
C GLY A 170 12.22 -1.60 11.77
N ASP A 171 12.87 -0.82 10.90
CA ASP A 171 14.29 -0.48 11.04
C ASP A 171 14.49 0.63 12.09
N ILE A 172 15.36 0.37 13.06
CA ILE A 172 15.57 1.26 14.21
C ILE A 172 16.17 2.60 13.74
N GLY A 173 17.19 2.59 12.88
CA GLY A 173 17.79 3.84 12.43
C GLY A 173 16.82 4.67 11.58
N TRP A 174 16.02 4.03 10.72
CA TRP A 174 14.94 4.70 10.00
C TRP A 174 13.88 5.30 10.92
N ARG A 175 13.52 4.57 11.99
CA ARG A 175 12.58 5.06 12.99
C ARG A 175 13.08 6.32 13.67
N HIS A 176 14.34 6.35 14.12
CA HIS A 176 14.92 7.55 14.72
C HIS A 176 14.98 8.70 13.70
N PHE A 177 15.28 8.42 12.44
CA PHE A 177 15.25 9.45 11.40
C PHE A 177 13.85 10.07 11.24
N ASN A 178 12.82 9.23 11.13
CA ASN A 178 11.43 9.69 11.00
C ASN A 178 10.96 10.46 12.24
N LEU A 179 11.32 10.01 13.45
CA LEU A 179 11.02 10.73 14.69
C LEU A 179 11.70 12.10 14.73
N GLY A 180 12.97 12.17 14.36
CA GLY A 180 13.72 13.44 14.24
C GLY A 180 13.02 14.41 13.29
N PHE A 181 12.63 13.93 12.10
CA PHE A 181 11.89 14.72 11.13
C PHE A 181 10.53 15.21 11.66
N CYS A 182 9.77 14.33 12.32
CA CYS A 182 8.47 14.67 12.89
C CYS A 182 8.61 15.74 13.97
N TYR A 183 9.53 15.57 14.93
CA TYR A 183 9.73 16.54 16.00
C TYR A 183 10.28 17.87 15.49
N SER A 184 11.14 17.85 14.46
CA SER A 184 11.59 19.07 13.77
C SER A 184 10.41 19.83 13.16
N SER A 185 9.49 19.12 12.50
CA SER A 185 8.27 19.69 11.90
C SER A 185 7.29 20.25 12.94
N LEU A 186 7.36 19.77 14.18
CA LEU A 186 6.57 20.24 15.32
C LEU A 186 7.32 21.28 16.18
N CYS A 187 8.47 21.79 15.71
CA CYS A 187 9.32 22.73 16.42
C CYS A 187 9.79 22.23 17.81
N LYS A 188 9.82 20.91 18.04
CA LYS A 188 10.40 20.29 19.24
C LYS A 188 11.91 20.04 19.00
N THR A 189 12.70 21.11 18.94
CA THR A 189 14.11 21.10 18.51
C THR A 189 14.99 20.10 19.26
N ASP A 190 14.94 20.08 20.60
CA ASP A 190 15.78 19.18 21.40
C ASP A 190 15.47 17.70 21.15
N ALA A 191 14.18 17.35 21.06
CA ALA A 191 13.74 16.01 20.74
C ALA A 191 14.18 15.60 19.33
N ALA A 192 14.07 16.53 18.37
CA ALA A 192 14.52 16.29 17.00
C ALA A 192 16.03 16.00 16.94
N ILE A 193 16.84 16.84 17.59
CA ILE A 193 18.30 16.68 17.66
C ILE A 193 18.68 15.36 18.35
N HIS A 194 18.01 15.01 19.45
CA HIS A 194 18.22 13.73 20.12
C HIS A 194 18.03 12.56 19.15
N HIS A 195 16.90 12.51 18.45
CA HIS A 195 16.63 11.43 17.51
C HIS A 195 17.59 11.39 16.32
N PHE A 196 18.00 12.54 15.78
CA PHE A 196 19.00 12.55 14.72
C PHE A 196 20.39 12.09 15.21
N ASN A 197 20.77 12.40 16.45
CA ASN A 197 22.01 11.86 17.04
C ASN A 197 21.97 10.33 17.17
N GLU A 198 20.81 9.75 17.51
CA GLU A 198 20.65 8.29 17.54
C GLU A 198 20.86 7.66 16.15
N VAL A 199 20.42 8.31 15.07
CA VAL A 199 20.70 7.87 13.69
C VAL A 199 22.20 7.86 13.42
N VAL A 200 22.89 8.94 13.78
CA VAL A 200 24.34 9.09 13.58
C VAL A 200 25.11 8.01 14.34
N THR A 201 24.75 7.78 15.61
CA THR A 201 25.34 6.73 16.45
C THR A 201 25.08 5.35 15.85
N LYS A 202 23.84 5.08 15.41
CA LYS A 202 23.46 3.76 14.90
C LYS A 202 24.17 3.39 13.59
N TYR A 203 24.45 4.37 12.75
CA TYR A 203 25.09 4.19 11.46
C TYR A 203 26.55 4.67 11.43
N SER A 204 27.21 4.82 12.59
CA SER A 204 28.60 5.29 12.69
C SER A 204 29.53 4.54 11.73
N ASP A 205 29.42 3.21 11.76
CA ASP A 205 30.33 2.27 11.08
C ASP A 205 29.62 1.44 10.00
N ALA A 206 28.39 1.80 9.63
CA ALA A 206 27.62 1.05 8.65
C ALA A 206 28.23 1.23 7.23
N PRO A 207 28.75 0.18 6.58
CA PRO A 207 29.47 0.33 5.31
C PRO A 207 28.54 0.58 4.11
N SER A 208 27.23 0.35 4.27
CA SER A 208 26.27 0.48 3.19
C SER A 208 25.99 1.94 2.83
N ALA A 209 25.98 2.25 1.53
CA ALA A 209 25.73 3.59 1.01
C ALA A 209 24.42 4.22 1.53
N TRP A 210 23.34 3.46 1.64
CA TRP A 210 22.05 3.95 2.14
C TRP A 210 22.12 4.39 3.62
N ALA A 211 22.93 3.70 4.44
CA ALA A 211 23.11 4.05 5.85
C ALA A 211 23.96 5.30 6.01
N GLN A 212 25.00 5.45 5.19
CA GLN A 212 25.81 6.67 5.13
C GLN A 212 24.98 7.87 4.67
N HIS A 213 24.13 7.69 3.66
CA HIS A 213 23.21 8.73 3.20
C HIS A 213 22.29 9.21 4.33
N ARG A 214 21.67 8.30 5.08
CA ARG A 214 20.83 8.63 6.24
C ARG A 214 21.58 9.38 7.33
N LYS A 215 22.81 8.95 7.65
CA LYS A 215 23.69 9.60 8.63
C LYS A 215 24.01 11.04 8.21
N LEU A 216 24.39 11.26 6.96
CA LEU A 216 24.70 12.59 6.43
C LEU A 216 23.47 13.51 6.49
N SER A 217 22.31 13.03 6.06
CA SER A 217 21.08 13.83 6.17
C SER A 217 20.71 14.13 7.63
N ALA A 218 20.96 13.22 8.57
CA ALA A 218 20.74 13.50 9.99
C ALA A 218 21.66 14.63 10.49
N TYR A 219 22.94 14.66 10.07
CA TYR A 219 23.83 15.78 10.36
C TYR A 219 23.33 17.10 9.77
N ASP A 220 22.87 17.10 8.52
CA ASP A 220 22.34 18.30 7.87
C ASP A 220 21.15 18.87 8.66
N TYR A 221 20.22 18.00 9.08
CA TYR A 221 19.10 18.41 9.93
C TYR A 221 19.55 18.97 11.29
N ILE A 222 20.54 18.35 11.95
CA ILE A 222 21.07 18.84 13.23
C ILE A 222 21.68 20.24 13.06
N SER A 223 22.47 20.46 12.00
CA SER A 223 23.06 21.77 11.72
C SER A 223 21.98 22.84 11.55
N GLN A 224 21.00 22.59 10.67
CA GLN A 224 19.89 23.52 10.42
C GLN A 224 19.05 23.83 11.65
N LEU A 225 18.94 22.88 12.59
CA LEU A 225 18.19 23.07 13.83
C LEU A 225 18.96 23.88 14.88
N ARG A 226 20.30 23.84 14.86
CA ARG A 226 21.15 24.62 15.78
C ARG A 226 21.31 26.08 15.35
N ASP A 227 21.10 26.36 14.08
CA ASP A 227 21.22 27.71 13.50
C ASP A 227 19.92 28.55 13.63
N LYS A 228 18.86 27.99 14.23
CA LYS A 228 17.55 28.65 14.45
C LYS A 228 17.41 29.12 15.89
#